data_AF-A0A453FVK8-F1
#
_entry.id   AF-A0A453FVK8-F1
#
_cell.length_a   1.000
_cell.length_b   1.000
_cell.length_c   1.000
_cell.angle_alpha   90.00
_cell.angle_beta   90.00
_cell.angle_gamma   90.00
#
_symmetry.space_group_name_H-M   'P 1'
#
loop_
_entity.id
_entity.type
_entity.pdbx_description
1 polymer ?
#
loop_
_entity_poly.entity_id
_entity_poly.type
_entity_poly.pdbx_seq_one_letter_code
_entity_poly.pdbx_strand_id
1 'polypeptide(L)'
;QAMNFFAGLLLLLMSEENAFWALTGIMDDYFEGYFSEEMIESQVDQLVLEELVREKFPKLVNHLDYLGVQVAWVAGPWFLSIYMNMLPWETVLRVWDVLLFDGNRVMLFRTALALMELYGPALVTTKDAGDAVTLLQSLAGSTFDSSQLVLTACMGYQAVDEARLQDLRNKHRPSVLSSMENRAKGLLAWRSTNGLASKLYNFKRDTEPLVSISTEQLNDSTDGDANQETSSGNIDDMYHGLTVNTEIDSMPDPKDQVIWLKVELCRLLEERRSAVLRADELETALMEMVKQDNRRELSAKVEQLEQELSELRQSLSDKEEQEQAMLQVLMRVEQEQKVTEDARIFAEQDAAAQKFASHVLQEKYDEAMASLAQMENRAVMAETMLEATLQYQSSHQKAQLPSPSPSPRTPTRDASPGQVNQDSSQEFQPRKISLLAPFSLSWRDKNKV
;
A
#
# COMPACT_ATOMS: atom_id res chain seq x y z
N GLN A 1 -0.93 17.94 3.79
CA GLN A 1 -0.79 16.68 3.02
C GLN A 1 -1.81 15.67 3.55
N ALA A 2 -2.25 14.69 2.76
CA ALA A 2 -3.29 13.67 3.09
C ALA A 2 -4.78 14.09 3.01
N MET A 3 -5.12 15.37 3.25
CA MET A 3 -6.52 15.84 3.17
C MET A 3 -7.20 15.66 1.81
N ASN A 4 -6.42 15.63 0.73
CA ASN A 4 -6.90 15.35 -0.62
C ASN A 4 -7.54 13.96 -0.74
N PHE A 5 -7.03 12.97 -0.02
CA PHE A 5 -7.61 11.62 -0.02
C PHE A 5 -8.93 11.59 0.77
N PHE A 6 -9.06 12.36 1.86
CA PHE A 6 -10.32 12.47 2.61
C PHE A 6 -11.41 13.07 1.73
N ALA A 7 -11.09 14.16 1.03
CA ALA A 7 -12.00 14.79 0.08
C ALA A 7 -12.41 13.82 -1.04
N GLY A 8 -11.46 13.07 -1.60
CA GLY A 8 -11.74 12.04 -2.61
C GLY A 8 -12.68 10.94 -2.09
N LEU A 9 -12.42 10.40 -0.90
CA LEU A 9 -13.29 9.41 -0.23
C LEU A 9 -14.70 9.95 -0.05
N LEU A 10 -14.84 11.16 0.50
CA LEU A 10 -16.16 11.74 0.78
C LEU A 10 -16.92 12.03 -0.52
N LEU A 11 -16.26 12.51 -1.58
CA LEU A 11 -16.87 12.74 -2.90
C LEU A 11 -17.38 11.45 -3.57
N LEU A 12 -16.82 10.28 -3.24
CA LEU A 12 -17.34 9.00 -3.70
C LEU A 12 -18.63 8.60 -2.99
N LEU A 13 -18.87 9.10 -1.77
CA LEU A 13 -19.97 8.70 -0.90
C LEU A 13 -21.14 9.69 -0.89
N MET A 14 -20.89 10.97 -1.19
CA MET A 14 -21.89 12.03 -1.12
C MET A 14 -21.64 13.16 -2.14
N SER A 15 -22.63 14.05 -2.29
CA SER A 15 -22.50 15.24 -3.15
C SER A 15 -21.41 16.20 -2.66
N GLU A 16 -20.89 17.02 -3.58
CA GLU A 16 -19.78 17.96 -3.32
C GLU A 16 -19.98 18.84 -2.08
N GLU A 17 -21.16 19.47 -1.95
CA GLU A 17 -21.47 20.31 -0.80
C GLU A 17 -21.45 19.53 0.53
N ASN A 18 -22.04 18.34 0.54
CA ASN A 18 -22.05 17.48 1.72
C ASN A 18 -20.64 16.99 2.05
N ALA A 19 -19.84 16.64 1.04
CA ALA A 19 -18.46 16.20 1.22
C ALA A 19 -17.59 17.30 1.83
N PHE A 20 -17.78 18.55 1.38
CA PHE A 20 -17.11 19.71 1.96
C PHE A 20 -17.45 19.88 3.44
N TRP A 21 -18.74 19.94 3.78
CA TRP A 21 -19.17 20.12 5.18
C TRP A 21 -18.80 18.93 6.08
N ALA A 22 -18.85 17.71 5.55
CA ALA A 22 -18.37 16.53 6.27
C ALA A 22 -16.87 16.61 6.54
N LEU A 23 -16.06 17.01 5.55
CA LEU A 23 -14.62 17.18 5.73
C LEU A 23 -14.32 18.25 6.79
N THR A 24 -14.99 19.41 6.71
CA THR A 24 -14.84 20.47 7.71
C THR A 24 -15.21 19.99 9.11
N GLY A 25 -16.36 19.33 9.27
CA GLY A 25 -16.78 18.79 10.57
C GLY A 25 -15.81 17.75 11.13
N ILE A 26 -15.27 16.86 10.29
CA ILE A 26 -14.25 15.89 10.74
C ILE A 26 -12.97 16.62 11.18
N MET A 27 -12.49 17.59 10.41
CA MET A 27 -11.27 18.32 10.75
C MET A 27 -11.43 19.16 12.02
N ASP A 28 -12.55 19.86 12.17
CA ASP A 28 -12.78 20.79 13.28
C ASP A 28 -13.23 20.07 14.56
N ASP A 29 -14.13 19.08 14.48
CA ASP A 29 -14.70 18.44 15.67
C ASP A 29 -13.85 17.25 16.18
N TYR A 30 -13.15 16.52 15.29
CA TYR A 30 -12.45 15.28 15.65
C TYR A 30 -10.93 15.46 15.66
N PHE A 31 -10.42 16.35 14.81
CA PHE A 31 -8.99 16.52 14.52
C PHE A 31 -8.52 17.97 14.73
N GLU A 32 -9.16 18.70 15.65
CA GLU A 32 -8.78 20.07 15.97
C GLU A 32 -7.28 20.17 16.27
N GLY A 33 -6.57 21.07 15.59
CA GLY A 33 -5.13 21.28 15.76
C GLY A 33 -4.23 20.15 15.25
N TYR A 34 -4.79 19.03 14.77
CA TYR A 34 -4.03 17.86 14.31
C TYR A 34 -3.25 18.12 13.01
N PHE A 35 -3.88 18.84 12.07
CA PHE A 35 -3.31 19.22 10.77
C PHE A 35 -2.79 20.68 10.74
N SER A 36 -2.48 21.25 11.91
CA SER A 36 -1.82 22.55 12.03
C SER A 36 -0.39 22.53 11.46
N GLU A 37 0.21 23.70 11.21
CA GLU A 37 1.61 23.80 10.74
C GLU A 37 2.60 23.12 11.69
N GLU A 38 2.35 23.23 12.99
CA GLU A 38 3.17 22.64 14.05
C GLU A 38 2.82 21.18 14.35
N MET A 39 1.65 20.71 13.91
CA MET A 39 1.17 19.34 14.08
C MET A 39 1.27 18.84 15.54
N ILE A 40 1.03 19.74 16.52
CA ILE A 40 1.23 19.46 17.95
C ILE A 40 0.45 18.22 18.38
N GLU A 41 -0.86 18.20 18.12
CA GLU A 41 -1.72 17.11 18.57
C GLU A 41 -1.40 15.78 17.88
N SER A 42 -0.89 15.83 16.65
CA SER A 42 -0.36 14.63 15.96
C SER A 42 0.89 14.08 16.64
N GLN A 43 1.86 14.94 16.96
CA GLN A 43 3.06 14.54 17.69
C GLN A 43 2.74 14.00 19.09
N VAL A 44 1.78 14.62 19.79
CA VAL A 44 1.29 14.13 21.07
C VAL A 44 0.69 12.74 20.93
N ASP A 45 -0.21 12.52 19.96
CA ASP A 45 -0.82 11.22 19.73
C ASP A 45 0.21 10.14 19.35
N GLN A 46 1.31 10.49 18.66
CA GLN A 46 2.41 9.54 18.43
C GLN A 46 3.10 9.09 19.73
N LEU A 47 3.35 10.00 20.68
CA LEU A 47 3.93 9.65 21.98
C LEU A 47 2.97 8.84 22.84
N VAL A 48 1.68 9.17 22.79
CA VAL A 48 0.61 8.40 23.45
C VAL A 48 0.58 6.97 22.91
N LEU A 49 0.63 6.82 21.58
CA LEU A 49 0.67 5.50 20.95
C LEU A 49 1.91 4.73 21.35
N GLU A 50 3.09 5.37 21.36
CA GLU A 50 4.33 4.72 21.77
C GLU A 50 4.26 4.20 23.22
N GLU A 51 3.68 4.97 24.14
CA GLU A 51 3.45 4.51 25.52
C GLU A 51 2.50 3.30 25.58
N LEU A 52 1.39 3.34 24.84
CA LEU A 52 0.42 2.24 24.78
C LEU A 52 1.04 0.96 24.19
N VAL A 53 1.81 1.08 23.11
CA VAL A 53 2.48 -0.06 22.46
C VAL A 53 3.56 -0.62 23.38
N ARG A 54 4.30 0.22 24.11
CA ARG A 54 5.31 -0.23 25.08
C ARG A 54 4.69 -0.95 26.29
N GLU A 55 3.52 -0.51 26.75
CA GLU A 55 2.74 -1.18 27.79
C GLU A 55 2.22 -2.55 27.33
N LYS A 56 1.68 -2.63 26.11
CA LYS A 56 1.03 -3.84 25.59
C LYS A 56 2.02 -4.86 25.00
N PHE A 57 3.04 -4.38 24.29
CA PHE A 57 3.96 -5.20 23.50
C PHE A 57 5.43 -4.86 23.81
N PRO A 58 5.88 -4.99 25.08
CA PRO A 58 7.24 -4.59 25.47
C PRO A 58 8.33 -5.34 24.70
N LYS A 59 8.09 -6.61 24.34
CA LYS A 59 9.04 -7.40 23.54
C LYS A 59 9.21 -6.84 22.11
N LEU A 60 8.10 -6.42 21.49
CA LEU A 60 8.11 -5.84 20.16
C LEU A 60 8.84 -4.50 20.17
N VAL A 61 8.51 -3.62 21.12
CA VAL A 61 9.16 -2.31 21.24
C VAL A 61 10.65 -2.45 21.48
N ASN A 62 11.08 -3.32 22.40
CA ASN A 62 12.50 -3.54 22.64
C ASN A 62 13.26 -4.06 21.40
N HIS A 63 12.60 -4.89 20.58
CA HIS A 63 13.16 -5.37 19.32
C HIS A 63 13.27 -4.24 18.29
N LEU A 64 12.22 -3.44 18.11
CA LEU A 64 12.25 -2.29 17.21
C LEU A 64 13.28 -1.24 17.65
N ASP A 65 13.40 -0.98 18.95
CA ASP A 65 14.42 -0.10 19.52
C ASP A 65 15.84 -0.63 19.26
N TYR A 66 16.06 -1.95 19.39
CA TYR A 66 17.33 -2.58 19.03
C TYR A 66 17.68 -2.41 17.55
N LEU A 67 16.68 -2.45 16.66
CA LEU A 67 16.84 -2.20 15.23
C LEU A 67 16.94 -0.71 14.87
N GLY A 68 16.72 0.21 15.83
CA GLY A 68 16.70 1.66 15.59
C GLY A 68 15.43 2.15 14.89
N VAL A 69 14.33 1.39 14.96
CA VAL A 69 13.03 1.74 14.36
C VAL A 69 12.11 2.29 15.45
N GLN A 70 11.77 3.58 15.36
CA GLN A 70 10.79 4.19 16.27
C GLN A 70 9.36 3.93 15.81
N VAL A 71 8.49 3.53 16.75
CA VAL A 71 7.05 3.30 16.50
C VAL A 71 6.40 4.53 15.87
N ALA A 72 6.77 5.73 16.31
CA ALA A 72 6.24 7.00 15.78
C ALA A 72 6.49 7.19 14.27
N TRP A 73 7.61 6.70 13.74
CA TRP A 73 7.92 6.81 12.30
C TRP A 73 7.03 5.89 11.46
N VAL A 74 6.69 4.74 12.01
CA VAL A 74 5.82 3.75 11.37
C VAL A 74 4.36 4.19 11.41
N ALA A 75 3.89 4.63 12.58
CA ALA A 75 2.48 4.92 12.81
C ALA A 75 2.08 6.36 12.42
N GLY A 76 3.02 7.28 12.28
CA GLY A 76 2.75 8.66 11.84
C GLY A 76 1.92 8.74 10.56
N PRO A 77 2.34 8.07 9.46
CA PRO A 77 1.56 7.99 8.23
C PRO A 77 0.17 7.36 8.40
N TRP A 78 0.00 6.42 9.32
CA TRP A 78 -1.28 5.75 9.57
C TRP A 78 -2.32 6.73 10.10
N PHE A 79 -1.94 7.51 11.11
CA PHE A 79 -2.85 8.46 11.73
C PHE A 79 -3.12 9.66 10.82
N LEU A 80 -2.08 10.18 10.15
CA LEU A 80 -2.22 11.32 9.25
C LEU A 80 -3.11 11.05 8.03
N SER A 81 -3.21 9.80 7.61
CA SER A 81 -4.10 9.38 6.53
C SER A 81 -5.37 8.69 7.01
N ILE A 82 -5.60 8.60 8.33
CA ILE A 82 -6.72 7.87 8.94
C ILE A 82 -6.86 6.48 8.25
N TYR A 83 -5.71 5.80 8.11
CA TYR A 83 -5.52 4.50 7.47
C TYR A 83 -5.83 4.35 5.97
N MET A 84 -6.33 5.39 5.28
CA MET A 84 -6.72 5.28 3.86
C MET A 84 -5.61 4.80 2.93
N ASN A 85 -4.36 5.20 3.20
CA ASN A 85 -3.22 4.85 2.33
C ASN A 85 -2.52 3.56 2.77
N MET A 86 -3.05 2.86 3.76
CA MET A 86 -2.39 1.72 4.40
C MET A 86 -3.24 0.46 4.35
N LEU A 87 -4.54 0.56 4.62
CA LEU A 87 -5.44 -0.60 4.69
C LEU A 87 -6.26 -0.72 3.40
N PRO A 88 -6.74 -1.93 3.04
CA PRO A 88 -7.71 -2.11 1.98
C PRO A 88 -8.96 -1.27 2.20
N TRP A 89 -9.57 -0.81 1.12
CA TRP A 89 -10.72 0.09 1.11
C TRP A 89 -11.85 -0.35 2.06
N GLU A 90 -12.22 -1.63 2.04
CA GLU A 90 -13.28 -2.18 2.87
C GLU A 90 -12.96 -2.05 4.36
N THR A 91 -11.69 -2.21 4.73
CA THR A 91 -11.22 -2.06 6.10
C THR A 91 -11.21 -0.59 6.52
N VAL A 92 -10.76 0.30 5.64
CA VAL A 92 -10.76 1.75 5.86
C VAL A 92 -12.18 2.22 6.18
N LEU A 93 -13.16 1.86 5.36
CA LEU A 93 -14.56 2.25 5.60
C LEU A 93 -15.06 1.81 6.99
N ARG A 94 -14.73 0.60 7.42
CA ARG A 94 -15.19 0.06 8.71
C ARG A 94 -14.52 0.76 9.90
N VAL A 95 -13.26 1.15 9.75
CA VAL A 95 -12.56 1.99 10.74
C VAL A 95 -13.21 3.38 10.79
N TRP A 96 -13.53 3.95 9.65
CA TRP A 96 -14.21 5.25 9.54
C TRP A 96 -15.63 5.23 10.10
N ASP A 97 -16.41 4.17 9.89
CA ASP A 97 -17.74 4.01 10.46
C ASP A 97 -17.70 4.15 11.99
N VAL A 98 -16.77 3.45 12.64
CA VAL A 98 -16.62 3.48 14.11
C VAL A 98 -16.06 4.83 14.56
N LEU A 99 -15.08 5.39 13.85
CA LEU A 99 -14.50 6.69 14.17
C LEU A 99 -15.57 7.81 14.14
N LEU A 100 -16.40 7.85 13.09
CA LEU A 100 -17.47 8.82 12.94
C LEU A 100 -18.62 8.57 13.93
N PHE A 101 -18.87 7.31 14.30
CA PHE A 101 -19.86 6.97 15.32
C PHE A 101 -19.43 7.38 16.74
N ASP A 102 -18.18 7.11 17.11
CA ASP A 102 -17.64 7.38 18.45
C ASP A 102 -17.39 8.89 18.69
N GLY A 103 -17.23 9.68 17.62
CA GLY A 103 -17.06 11.12 17.76
C GLY A 103 -15.66 11.55 18.21
N ASN A 104 -14.65 10.66 18.16
CA ASN A 104 -13.33 10.91 18.73
C ASN A 104 -12.23 10.07 18.06
N ARG A 105 -10.97 10.26 18.51
CA ARG A 105 -9.78 9.62 17.94
C ARG A 105 -9.45 8.23 18.50
N VAL A 106 -10.25 7.69 19.43
CA VAL A 106 -9.98 6.39 20.08
C VAL A 106 -9.77 5.27 19.08
N MET A 107 -10.59 5.25 18.01
CA MET A 107 -10.53 4.21 17.00
C MET A 107 -9.16 4.14 16.30
N LEU A 108 -8.42 5.25 16.20
CA LEU A 108 -7.06 5.24 15.65
C LEU A 108 -6.13 4.38 16.51
N PHE A 109 -6.11 4.63 17.81
CA PHE A 109 -5.24 3.91 18.74
C PHE A 109 -5.58 2.42 18.82
N ARG A 110 -6.88 2.10 18.90
CA ARG A 110 -7.34 0.70 18.93
C ARG A 110 -6.95 -0.05 17.66
N THR A 111 -7.08 0.60 16.50
CA THR A 111 -6.69 0.02 15.21
C THR A 111 -5.17 -0.19 15.13
N ALA A 112 -4.36 0.80 15.53
CA ALA A 112 -2.91 0.63 15.55
C ALA A 112 -2.45 -0.50 16.48
N LEU A 113 -3.03 -0.61 17.68
CA LEU A 113 -2.69 -1.68 18.61
C LEU A 113 -3.07 -3.06 18.05
N ALA A 114 -4.24 -3.19 17.41
CA ALA A 114 -4.65 -4.41 16.74
C ALA A 114 -3.72 -4.78 15.57
N LEU A 115 -3.25 -3.81 14.79
CA LEU A 115 -2.24 -4.03 13.74
C LEU A 115 -0.88 -4.46 14.34
N MET A 116 -0.45 -3.85 15.43
CA MET A 116 0.78 -4.25 16.14
C MET A 116 0.66 -5.65 16.73
N GLU A 117 -0.52 -6.07 17.19
CA GLU A 117 -0.78 -7.45 17.63
C GLU A 117 -0.67 -8.44 16.48
N LEU A 118 -1.30 -8.09 15.35
CA LEU A 118 -1.35 -8.94 14.17
C LEU A 118 0.04 -9.13 13.55
N TYR A 119 0.82 -8.06 13.44
CA TYR A 119 2.13 -8.09 12.79
C TYR A 119 3.29 -8.31 13.76
N GLY A 120 3.07 -8.13 15.06
CA GLY A 120 4.09 -8.25 16.11
C GLY A 120 4.91 -9.54 16.04
N PRO A 121 4.29 -10.73 15.88
CA PRO A 121 5.04 -11.98 15.73
C PRO A 121 6.01 -11.99 14.55
N ALA A 122 5.61 -11.42 13.41
CA ALA A 122 6.45 -11.35 12.23
C ALA A 122 7.54 -10.27 12.38
N LEU A 123 7.21 -9.11 12.96
CA LEU A 123 8.14 -8.01 13.20
C LEU A 123 9.29 -8.39 14.14
N VAL A 124 9.05 -9.25 15.12
CA VAL A 124 10.11 -9.71 16.03
C VAL A 124 11.12 -10.66 15.32
N THR A 125 10.79 -11.17 14.14
CA THR A 125 11.70 -12.05 13.37
C THR A 125 12.64 -11.29 12.43
N THR A 126 12.43 -9.99 12.24
CA THR A 126 13.24 -9.16 11.35
C THR A 126 14.64 -8.93 11.92
N LYS A 127 15.63 -8.78 11.05
CA LYS A 127 17.05 -8.70 11.43
C LYS A 127 17.62 -7.28 11.35
N ASP A 128 17.02 -6.44 10.54
CA ASP A 128 17.42 -5.05 10.34
C ASP A 128 16.19 -4.13 10.17
N ALA A 129 16.45 -2.82 10.21
CA ALA A 129 15.42 -1.80 10.09
C ALA A 129 14.70 -1.81 8.74
N GLY A 130 15.42 -2.11 7.65
CA GLY A 130 14.85 -2.14 6.30
C GLY A 130 13.84 -3.26 6.14
N ASP A 131 14.17 -4.46 6.65
CA ASP A 131 13.27 -5.60 6.70
C ASP A 131 11.99 -5.27 7.50
N ALA A 132 12.14 -4.64 8.67
CA ALA A 132 10.99 -4.24 9.50
C ALA A 132 10.07 -3.24 8.78
N VAL A 133 10.63 -2.21 8.16
CA VAL A 133 9.86 -1.21 7.41
C VAL A 133 9.16 -1.83 6.20
N THR A 134 9.85 -2.68 5.45
CA THR A 134 9.30 -3.37 4.27
C THR A 134 8.15 -4.32 4.67
N LEU A 135 8.31 -5.02 5.79
CA LEU A 135 7.27 -5.90 6.33
C LEU A 135 6.04 -5.10 6.77
N LEU A 136 6.22 -3.96 7.43
CA LEU A 136 5.12 -3.06 7.80
C LEU A 136 4.38 -2.49 6.57
N GLN A 137 5.11 -2.13 5.52
CA GLN A 137 4.52 -1.62 4.28
C GLN A 137 3.77 -2.69 3.49
N SER A 138 4.31 -3.91 3.42
CA SER A 138 3.71 -5.02 2.68
C SER A 138 2.51 -5.66 3.38
N LEU A 139 2.49 -5.69 4.71
CA LEU A 139 1.42 -6.32 5.48
C LEU A 139 0.17 -5.45 5.62
N ALA A 140 0.32 -4.12 5.59
CA ALA A 140 -0.81 -3.21 5.61
C ALA A 140 -1.78 -3.48 4.43
N GLY A 141 -1.25 -3.78 3.24
CA GLY A 141 -2.03 -4.13 2.05
C GLY A 141 -2.60 -5.55 2.01
N SER A 142 -2.24 -6.44 2.95
CA SER A 142 -2.68 -7.85 3.00
C SER A 142 -3.64 -8.17 4.16
N THR A 143 -4.23 -7.17 4.81
CA THR A 143 -5.25 -7.39 5.85
C THR A 143 -6.59 -7.76 5.25
N PHE A 144 -6.86 -9.06 5.16
CA PHE A 144 -8.00 -9.63 4.42
C PHE A 144 -9.33 -9.74 5.18
N ASP A 145 -9.39 -9.39 6.47
CA ASP A 145 -10.65 -9.44 7.23
C ASP A 145 -10.90 -8.15 8.01
N SER A 146 -11.60 -7.22 7.34
CA SER A 146 -12.00 -5.92 7.90
C SER A 146 -12.83 -6.06 9.17
N SER A 147 -13.65 -7.10 9.29
CA SER A 147 -14.51 -7.29 10.45
C SER A 147 -13.74 -7.84 11.64
N GLN A 148 -12.79 -8.76 11.42
CA GLN A 148 -11.93 -9.25 12.49
C GLN A 148 -10.99 -8.17 13.02
N LEU A 149 -10.42 -7.32 12.14
CA LEU A 149 -9.58 -6.22 12.59
C LEU A 149 -10.36 -5.26 13.49
N VAL A 150 -11.53 -4.80 13.03
CA VAL A 150 -12.37 -3.88 13.82
C VAL A 150 -12.87 -4.55 15.11
N LEU A 151 -13.25 -5.83 15.06
CA LEU A 151 -13.62 -6.58 16.27
C LEU A 151 -12.46 -6.65 17.27
N THR A 152 -11.26 -6.96 16.81
CA THR A 152 -10.05 -7.02 17.66
C THR A 152 -9.71 -5.65 18.22
N ALA A 153 -9.77 -4.60 17.40
CA ALA A 153 -9.58 -3.21 17.84
C ALA A 153 -10.58 -2.84 18.94
N CYS A 154 -11.88 -3.01 18.69
CA CYS A 154 -12.94 -2.61 19.61
C CYS A 154 -12.98 -3.48 20.87
N MET A 155 -12.83 -4.80 20.74
CA MET A 155 -12.99 -5.74 21.87
C MET A 155 -11.69 -6.01 22.63
N GLY A 156 -10.56 -6.08 21.93
CA GLY A 156 -9.25 -6.33 22.53
C GLY A 156 -8.68 -5.12 23.27
N TYR A 157 -9.06 -3.91 22.86
CA TYR A 157 -8.52 -2.65 23.40
C TYR A 157 -9.60 -1.74 24.01
N GLN A 158 -10.64 -2.32 24.61
CA GLN A 158 -11.70 -1.57 25.31
C GLN A 158 -11.16 -0.62 26.38
N ALA A 159 -10.08 -1.00 27.06
CA ALA A 159 -9.41 -0.19 28.09
C ALA A 159 -8.66 1.03 27.53
N VAL A 160 -8.62 1.21 26.21
CA VAL A 160 -8.21 2.44 25.55
C VAL A 160 -9.49 3.19 25.24
N ASP A 161 -9.86 4.12 26.13
CA ASP A 161 -11.02 5.01 25.99
C ASP A 161 -10.57 6.48 25.93
N GLU A 162 -11.49 7.38 25.63
CA GLU A 162 -11.16 8.79 25.42
C GLU A 162 -10.63 9.44 26.71
N ALA A 163 -11.12 9.03 27.88
CA ALA A 163 -10.65 9.54 29.17
C ALA A 163 -9.17 9.21 29.39
N ARG A 164 -8.78 7.95 29.19
CA ARG A 164 -7.39 7.51 29.30
C ARG A 164 -6.51 8.18 28.26
N LEU A 165 -6.97 8.30 27.01
CA LEU A 165 -6.20 8.98 25.98
C LEU A 165 -5.98 10.45 26.34
N GLN A 166 -6.99 11.13 26.88
CA GLN A 166 -6.86 12.52 27.30
C GLN A 166 -5.83 12.69 28.43
N ASP A 167 -5.80 11.79 29.41
CA ASP A 167 -4.79 11.79 30.47
C ASP A 167 -3.37 11.61 29.92
N LEU A 168 -3.19 10.68 28.98
CA LEU A 168 -1.90 10.47 28.31
C LEU A 168 -1.51 11.67 27.43
N ARG A 169 -2.46 12.30 26.71
CA ARG A 169 -2.20 13.53 25.95
C ARG A 169 -1.77 14.66 26.86
N ASN A 170 -2.46 14.86 27.99
CA ASN A 170 -2.09 15.89 28.97
C ASN A 170 -0.70 15.66 29.57
N LYS A 171 -0.31 14.39 29.75
CA LYS A 171 1.04 14.01 30.19
C LYS A 171 2.12 14.35 29.16
N HIS A 172 1.88 14.09 27.87
CA HIS A 172 2.89 14.24 26.81
C HIS A 172 2.94 15.62 26.15
N ARG A 173 1.83 16.37 26.12
CA ARG A 173 1.72 17.69 25.48
C ARG A 173 2.81 18.70 25.92
N PRO A 174 3.15 18.83 27.21
CA PRO A 174 4.23 19.74 27.63
C PRO A 174 5.60 19.38 27.04
N SER A 175 5.89 18.09 26.88
CA SER A 175 7.15 17.61 26.29
C SER A 175 7.26 18.01 24.82
N VAL A 176 6.18 17.86 24.06
CA VAL A 176 6.13 18.27 22.64
C VAL A 176 6.32 19.77 22.50
N LEU A 177 5.57 20.56 23.27
CA LEU A 177 5.68 22.03 23.25
C LEU A 177 7.10 22.51 23.59
N SER A 178 7.72 21.95 24.62
CA SER A 178 9.10 22.31 24.99
C SER A 178 10.11 21.92 23.92
N SER A 179 9.95 20.75 23.29
CA SER A 179 10.82 20.30 22.19
C SER A 179 10.71 21.21 20.97
N MET A 180 9.51 21.72 20.68
CA MET A 180 9.28 22.67 19.60
C MET A 180 9.83 24.07 19.91
N GLU A 181 9.63 24.56 21.12
CA GLU A 181 10.21 25.83 21.55
C GLU A 181 11.75 25.77 21.49
N ASN A 182 12.35 24.65 21.88
CA ASN A 182 13.79 24.44 21.77
C ASN A 182 14.27 24.41 20.31
N ARG A 183 13.52 23.80 19.39
CA ARG A 183 13.81 23.86 17.94
C ARG A 183 13.68 25.27 17.39
N ALA A 184 12.64 26.02 17.78
CA ALA A 184 12.43 27.41 17.37
C ALA A 184 13.55 28.32 17.89
N LYS A 185 13.94 28.17 19.17
CA LYS A 185 15.09 28.86 19.76
C LYS A 185 16.40 28.48 19.08
N GLY A 186 16.60 27.21 18.73
CA GLY A 186 17.76 26.75 17.98
C GLY A 186 17.86 27.37 16.59
N LEU A 187 16.74 27.48 15.87
CA LEU A 187 16.67 28.15 14.58
C LEU A 187 16.90 29.66 14.69
N LEU A 188 16.36 30.32 15.72
CA LEU A 188 16.62 31.73 16.00
C LEU A 188 18.08 31.97 16.39
N ALA A 189 18.66 31.11 17.21
CA ALA A 189 20.07 31.16 17.59
C ALA A 189 20.96 30.99 16.35
N TRP A 190 20.69 30.00 15.49
CA TRP A 190 21.40 29.79 14.23
C TRP A 190 21.25 30.97 13.25
N ARG A 191 20.06 31.57 13.16
CA ARG A 191 19.81 32.75 12.33
C ARG A 191 20.52 33.99 12.92
N SER A 192 20.64 34.08 14.24
CA SER A 192 21.37 35.16 14.93
C SER A 192 22.89 35.04 14.81
N THR A 193 23.45 33.82 14.82
CA THR A 193 24.88 33.60 14.58
C THR A 193 25.26 33.90 13.12
N ASN A 194 24.40 33.56 12.15
CA ASN A 194 24.57 33.97 10.76
C ASN A 194 24.38 35.49 10.56
N GLY A 195 23.51 36.12 11.35
CA GLY A 195 23.32 37.58 11.40
C GLY A 195 24.50 38.35 12.03
N LEU A 196 25.18 37.75 13.01
CA LEU A 196 26.40 38.26 13.62
C LEU A 196 27.62 38.06 12.71
N ALA A 197 27.71 36.91 12.03
CA ALA A 197 28.75 36.64 11.03
C ALA A 197 28.68 37.63 9.86
N SER A 198 27.46 37.97 9.40
CA SER A 198 27.25 38.99 8.35
C SER A 198 27.51 40.42 8.82
N LYS A 199 27.36 40.73 10.12
CA LYS A 199 27.77 42.02 10.70
C LYS A 199 29.28 42.12 10.94
N LEU A 200 29.96 41.02 11.27
CA LEU A 200 31.42 40.96 11.39
C LEU A 200 32.11 41.06 10.03
N TYR A 201 31.50 40.53 8.97
CA TYR A 201 32.02 40.66 7.59
C TYR A 201 31.89 42.08 7.00
N ASN A 202 31.05 42.95 7.58
CA ASN A 202 30.86 44.33 7.13
C ASN A 202 31.62 45.38 7.94
N PHE A 203 32.41 45.01 8.95
CA PHE A 203 33.14 45.97 9.79
C PHE A 203 34.58 46.27 9.32
N LYS A 204 35.00 45.80 8.13
CA LYS A 204 36.38 45.97 7.66
C LYS A 204 36.50 46.46 6.22
N ARG A 205 35.67 47.44 5.84
CA ARG A 205 35.98 48.39 4.76
C ARG A 205 35.32 49.71 5.13
N ASP A 206 36.11 50.60 5.72
CA ASP A 206 36.06 52.05 5.51
C ASP A 206 37.21 52.66 6.33
N THR A 207 38.41 52.58 5.76
CA THR A 207 39.50 53.51 6.11
C THR A 207 39.69 54.38 4.88
N GLU A 208 38.98 55.52 4.83
CA GLU A 208 39.34 56.61 3.94
C GLU A 208 40.46 57.48 4.55
N PRO A 209 41.26 58.17 3.71
CA PRO A 209 42.58 58.63 4.09
C PRO A 209 42.61 60.03 4.71
N LEU A 210 43.64 60.21 5.51
CA LEU A 210 44.03 61.37 6.30
C LEU A 210 44.44 62.58 5.45
N VAL A 211 43.81 63.75 5.66
CA VAL A 211 44.45 65.09 5.52
C VAL A 211 43.79 66.10 6.48
N SER A 212 44.53 66.56 7.49
CA SER A 212 44.90 67.98 7.68
C SER A 212 45.28 68.28 9.13
N ILE A 213 46.40 68.98 9.24
CA ILE A 213 47.05 69.54 10.41
C ILE A 213 46.13 70.60 11.07
N SER A 214 46.03 70.59 12.40
CA SER A 214 46.14 71.83 13.22
C SER A 214 46.37 71.51 14.70
N THR A 215 47.40 72.18 15.20
CA THR A 215 47.91 72.36 16.54
C THR A 215 46.88 72.96 17.50
N GLU A 216 46.86 72.54 18.78
CA GLU A 216 47.07 73.38 19.98
C GLU A 216 46.49 72.77 21.28
N GLN A 217 47.36 72.76 22.31
CA GLN A 217 47.08 73.03 23.75
C GLN A 217 46.20 72.05 24.55
N LEU A 218 46.33 71.83 25.85
CA LEU A 218 47.37 71.93 26.89
C LEU A 218 46.67 71.41 28.17
N ASN A 219 47.36 70.66 29.04
CA ASN A 219 47.03 70.34 30.45
C ASN A 219 45.77 69.45 30.69
N ASP A 220 45.67 68.63 31.74
CA ASP A 220 46.19 68.75 33.11
C ASP A 220 46.14 67.39 33.87
N SER A 221 47.04 67.23 34.86
CA SER A 221 46.90 66.57 36.18
C SER A 221 46.07 65.26 36.35
N THR A 222 46.36 64.24 37.16
CA THR A 222 47.22 63.96 38.34
C THR A 222 46.82 62.51 38.75
N ASP A 223 47.75 61.59 38.98
CA ASP A 223 48.31 61.18 40.28
C ASP A 223 47.42 60.31 41.20
N GLY A 224 48.04 59.29 41.82
CA GLY A 224 47.53 58.52 42.97
C GLY A 224 47.10 57.08 42.63
N ASP A 225 47.96 56.07 42.64
CA ASP A 225 48.58 55.39 43.80
C ASP A 225 47.57 54.68 44.72
N ALA A 226 47.70 53.34 44.81
CA ALA A 226 47.69 52.56 46.06
C ALA A 226 47.53 51.05 45.79
N ASN A 227 48.54 50.32 46.27
CA ASN A 227 48.63 48.88 46.47
C ASN A 227 47.39 48.23 47.11
N GLN A 228 47.11 46.96 46.76
CA GLN A 228 47.21 45.84 47.71
C GLN A 228 47.01 44.47 47.03
N GLU A 229 48.08 43.67 47.09
CA GLU A 229 48.15 42.27 47.52
C GLU A 229 47.07 41.25 47.10
N THR A 230 47.52 40.14 46.49
CA THR A 230 47.31 38.79 47.05
C THR A 230 48.09 37.69 46.30
N SER A 231 49.05 37.11 47.03
CA SER A 231 49.51 35.71 47.07
C SER A 231 49.02 34.69 46.01
N SER A 232 49.98 34.06 45.32
CA SER A 232 50.21 32.60 45.25
C SER A 232 51.23 32.38 44.12
N GLY A 233 52.29 31.59 44.18
CA GLY A 233 52.63 30.40 44.93
C GLY A 233 53.72 29.71 44.09
N ASN A 234 54.79 29.27 44.75
CA ASN A 234 55.99 28.58 44.24
C ASN A 234 55.88 27.83 42.90
N ILE A 235 56.81 28.11 41.99
CA ILE A 235 57.45 27.09 41.13
C ILE A 235 58.95 27.45 41.06
N ASP A 236 59.65 27.06 42.11
CA ASP A 236 61.11 27.05 42.16
C ASP A 236 61.54 25.63 41.78
N ASP A 237 61.50 25.31 40.48
CA ASP A 237 61.95 23.99 40.00
C ASP A 237 62.23 23.94 38.49
N MET A 238 63.04 24.87 37.96
CA MET A 238 63.69 24.63 36.67
C MET A 238 64.87 25.57 36.47
N TYR A 239 66.00 25.00 36.05
CA TYR A 239 67.28 25.65 35.70
C TYR A 239 68.37 25.74 36.78
N HIS A 240 68.67 24.60 37.42
CA HIS A 240 70.06 24.27 37.77
C HIS A 240 70.68 23.45 36.63
N GLY A 241 71.47 24.10 35.77
CA GLY A 241 72.22 23.37 34.76
C GLY A 241 72.85 24.24 33.68
N LEU A 242 73.85 25.05 34.05
CA LEU A 242 74.96 25.42 33.18
C LEU A 242 76.05 26.09 34.03
N THR A 243 76.99 25.27 34.53
CA THR A 243 78.25 25.72 35.10
C THR A 243 79.27 25.77 33.97
N VAL A 244 79.52 26.95 33.39
CA VAL A 244 80.72 27.22 32.58
C VAL A 244 81.11 28.71 32.72
N ASN A 245 82.29 28.90 33.31
CA ASN A 245 83.24 30.02 33.20
C ASN A 245 82.98 31.34 33.93
N THR A 246 83.74 31.52 35.01
CA THR A 246 84.16 32.81 35.56
C THR A 246 85.08 33.54 34.57
N GLU A 247 84.50 34.38 33.72
CA GLU A 247 85.13 35.63 33.32
C GLU A 247 84.15 36.74 33.72
N ILE A 248 84.59 37.63 34.61
CA ILE A 248 83.88 38.86 34.95
C ILE A 248 83.99 39.74 33.71
N ASP A 249 83.14 39.49 32.73
CA ASP A 249 82.85 40.50 31.72
C ASP A 249 81.95 41.52 32.41
N SER A 250 82.34 42.79 32.32
CA SER A 250 81.64 43.86 33.02
C SER A 250 80.18 43.81 32.61
N MET A 251 79.26 43.70 33.58
CA MET A 251 77.82 43.81 33.34
C MET A 251 77.60 44.96 32.34
N PRO A 252 76.98 44.70 31.17
CA PRO A 252 76.75 45.74 30.18
C PRO A 252 76.04 46.89 30.88
N ASP A 253 76.42 48.14 30.57
CA ASP A 253 75.81 49.33 31.17
C ASP A 253 74.28 49.13 31.19
N PRO A 254 73.55 49.38 32.29
CA PRO A 254 72.10 49.21 32.34
C PRO A 254 71.36 49.82 31.14
N LYS A 255 71.93 50.82 30.47
CA LYS A 255 71.43 51.35 29.19
C LYS A 255 71.53 50.37 28.03
N ASP A 256 72.64 49.64 27.89
CA ASP A 256 72.87 48.64 26.85
C ASP A 256 71.96 47.42 27.01
N GLN A 257 71.69 47.00 28.26
CA GLN A 257 70.72 45.93 28.55
C GLN A 257 69.29 46.34 28.16
N VAL A 258 68.91 47.59 28.44
CA VAL A 258 67.61 48.14 28.02
C VAL A 258 67.51 48.24 26.50
N ILE A 259 68.60 48.60 25.80
CA ILE A 259 68.64 48.61 24.34
C ILE A 259 68.46 47.19 23.79
N TRP A 260 69.16 46.20 24.36
CA TRP A 260 69.02 44.81 23.95
C TRP A 260 67.59 44.27 24.14
N LEU A 261 67.00 44.49 25.33
CA LEU A 261 65.61 44.09 25.61
C LEU A 261 64.60 44.77 24.68
N LYS A 262 64.82 46.02 24.29
CA LYS A 262 63.98 46.71 23.30
C LYS A 262 64.07 46.07 21.92
N VAL A 263 65.27 45.74 21.46
CA VAL A 263 65.47 45.06 20.16
C VAL A 263 64.83 43.68 20.18
N GLU A 264 64.99 42.94 21.27
CA GLU A 264 64.42 41.60 21.42
C GLU A 264 62.89 41.64 21.52
N LEU A 265 62.32 42.60 22.23
CA LEU A 265 60.87 42.83 22.26
C LEU A 265 60.34 43.18 20.86
N CYS A 266 61.02 44.05 20.12
CA CYS A 266 60.64 44.37 18.73
C CYS A 266 60.70 43.14 17.82
N ARG A 267 61.72 42.28 17.96
CA ARG A 267 61.84 41.02 17.23
C ARG A 267 60.66 40.10 17.53
N LEU A 268 60.33 39.90 18.81
CA LEU A 268 59.22 39.05 19.23
C LEU A 268 57.85 39.61 18.81
N LEU A 269 57.68 40.94 18.80
CA LEU A 269 56.46 41.57 18.32
C LEU A 269 56.28 41.39 16.81
N GLU A 270 57.36 41.48 16.02
CA GLU A 270 57.30 41.25 14.58
C GLU A 270 57.09 39.77 14.24
N GLU A 271 57.69 38.85 15.01
CA GLU A 271 57.44 37.42 14.90
C GLU A 271 55.98 37.07 15.23
N ARG A 272 55.43 37.66 16.30
CA ARG A 272 54.01 37.52 16.65
C ARG A 272 53.10 38.05 15.54
N ARG A 273 53.39 39.24 15.01
CA ARG A 273 52.63 39.85 13.90
C ARG A 273 52.66 38.97 12.65
N SER A 274 53.84 38.46 12.29
CA SER A 274 54.04 37.57 11.15
C SER A 274 53.36 36.20 11.35
N ALA A 275 53.27 35.70 12.58
CA ALA A 275 52.54 34.48 12.89
C ALA A 275 51.02 34.69 12.77
N VAL A 276 50.49 35.83 13.22
CA VAL A 276 49.06 36.17 13.09
C VAL A 276 48.67 36.30 11.62
N LEU A 277 49.46 36.98 10.79
CA LEU A 277 49.17 37.09 9.35
C LEU A 277 49.14 35.73 8.66
N ARG A 278 50.09 34.84 8.98
CA ARG A 278 50.09 33.46 8.45
C ARG A 278 48.88 32.66 8.92
N ALA A 279 48.39 32.88 10.14
CA ALA A 279 47.19 32.22 10.63
C ALA A 279 45.94 32.67 9.85
N ASP A 280 45.79 33.97 9.60
CA ASP A 280 44.68 34.53 8.82
C ASP A 280 44.69 34.02 7.36
N GLU A 281 45.87 33.92 6.75
CA GLU A 281 46.05 33.36 5.40
C GLU A 281 45.66 31.87 5.34
N LEU A 282 46.06 31.09 6.34
CA LEU A 282 45.69 29.68 6.46
C LEU A 282 44.20 29.49 6.69
N GLU A 283 43.57 30.31 7.52
CA GLU A 283 42.12 30.27 7.75
C GLU A 283 41.36 30.55 6.45
N THR A 284 41.78 31.58 5.72
CA THR A 284 41.18 31.93 4.42
C THR A 284 41.34 30.80 3.40
N ALA A 285 42.52 30.19 3.33
CA ALA A 285 42.78 29.06 2.44
C ALA A 285 41.93 27.82 2.79
N LEU A 286 41.79 27.52 4.09
CA LEU A 286 40.97 26.40 4.56
C LEU A 286 39.48 26.64 4.28
N MET A 287 39.00 27.86 4.46
CA MET A 287 37.61 28.22 4.17
C MET A 287 37.27 28.06 2.67
N GLU A 288 38.17 28.49 1.77
CA GLU A 288 37.99 28.29 0.33
C GLU A 288 38.10 26.82 -0.08
N MET A 289 38.98 26.04 0.55
CA MET A 289 39.08 24.59 0.31
C MET A 289 37.78 23.87 0.68
N VAL A 290 37.24 24.12 1.89
CA VAL A 290 35.97 23.51 2.35
C VAL A 290 34.81 23.90 1.43
N LYS A 291 34.78 25.16 0.98
CA LYS A 291 33.75 25.65 0.06
C LYS A 291 33.82 24.98 -1.32
N GLN A 292 35.04 24.73 -1.82
CA GLN A 292 35.23 24.00 -3.08
C GLN A 292 34.85 22.54 -2.96
N ASP A 293 35.22 21.87 -1.86
CA ASP A 293 34.86 20.46 -1.64
C ASP A 293 33.35 20.29 -1.45
N ASN A 294 32.71 21.15 -0.65
CA ASN A 294 31.25 21.16 -0.54
C ASN A 294 30.58 21.38 -1.90
N ARG A 295 31.10 22.31 -2.73
CA ARG A 295 30.57 22.54 -4.07
C ARG A 295 30.69 21.29 -4.94
N ARG A 296 31.84 20.61 -4.92
CA ARG A 296 32.07 19.38 -5.70
C ARG A 296 31.13 18.26 -5.24
N GLU A 297 30.97 18.08 -3.93
CA GLU A 297 30.09 17.04 -3.38
C GLU A 297 28.62 17.32 -3.73
N LEU A 298 28.16 18.57 -3.62
CA LEU A 298 26.82 18.95 -4.06
C LEU A 298 26.64 18.75 -5.57
N SER A 299 27.62 19.16 -6.39
CA SER A 299 27.54 18.98 -7.84
C SER A 299 27.46 17.50 -8.23
N ALA A 300 28.25 16.63 -7.60
CA ALA A 300 28.18 15.19 -7.84
C ALA A 300 26.82 14.59 -7.43
N LYS A 301 26.25 15.02 -6.31
CA LYS A 301 24.90 14.59 -5.88
C LYS A 301 23.82 15.07 -6.84
N VAL A 302 23.92 16.29 -7.36
CA VAL A 302 22.98 16.81 -8.35
C VAL A 302 23.06 15.99 -9.64
N GLU A 303 24.26 15.71 -10.14
CA GLU A 303 24.46 14.89 -11.35
C GLU A 303 23.90 13.47 -11.18
N GLN A 304 24.11 12.85 -10.01
CA GLN A 304 23.51 11.54 -9.71
C GLN A 304 21.96 11.60 -9.72
N LEU A 305 21.37 12.59 -9.07
CA LEU A 305 19.91 12.76 -9.03
C LEU A 305 19.33 13.06 -10.42
N GLU A 306 20.03 13.84 -11.25
CA GLU A 306 19.63 14.08 -12.63
C GLU A 306 19.63 12.80 -13.47
N GLN A 307 20.63 11.93 -13.26
CA GLN A 307 20.69 10.62 -13.92
C GLN A 307 19.54 9.72 -13.46
N GLU A 308 19.31 9.59 -12.15
CA GLU A 308 18.19 8.81 -11.60
C GLU A 308 16.83 9.32 -12.10
N LEU A 309 16.64 10.64 -12.17
CA LEU A 309 15.42 11.24 -12.75
C LEU A 309 15.27 10.93 -14.23
N SER A 310 16.36 10.89 -15.00
CA SER A 310 16.32 10.54 -16.43
C SER A 310 15.93 9.08 -16.65
N GLU A 311 16.46 8.17 -15.83
CA GLU A 311 16.12 6.75 -15.85
C GLU A 311 14.65 6.52 -15.48
N LEU A 312 14.16 7.20 -14.44
CA LEU A 312 12.76 7.14 -14.03
C LEU A 312 11.82 7.68 -15.11
N ARG A 313 12.19 8.78 -15.80
CA ARG A 313 11.40 9.33 -16.90
C ARG A 313 11.32 8.37 -18.08
N GLN A 314 12.43 7.71 -18.42
CA GLN A 314 12.42 6.69 -19.47
C GLN A 314 11.52 5.51 -19.08
N SER A 315 11.66 5.00 -17.85
CA SER A 315 10.82 3.91 -17.36
C SER A 315 9.34 4.28 -17.32
N LEU A 316 8.98 5.54 -17.04
CA LEU A 316 7.59 6.01 -17.09
C LEU A 316 7.06 5.98 -18.53
N SER A 317 7.83 6.50 -19.50
CA SER A 317 7.45 6.47 -20.92
C SER A 317 7.23 5.05 -21.43
N ASP A 318 8.14 4.12 -21.08
CA ASP A 318 8.01 2.71 -21.48
C ASP A 318 6.74 2.07 -20.89
N LYS A 319 6.35 2.48 -19.66
CA LYS A 319 5.13 2.00 -19.00
C LYS A 319 3.87 2.58 -19.62
N GLU A 320 3.87 3.86 -20.00
CA GLU A 320 2.76 4.49 -20.73
C GLU A 320 2.54 3.82 -22.09
N GLU A 321 3.62 3.52 -22.83
CA GLU A 321 3.54 2.76 -24.08
C GLU A 321 2.99 1.33 -23.87
N GLN A 322 3.44 0.65 -22.80
CA GLN A 322 2.94 -0.67 -22.43
C GLN A 322 1.44 -0.65 -22.08
N GLU A 323 0.99 0.36 -21.34
CA GLU A 323 -0.42 0.56 -21.00
C GLU A 323 -1.27 0.79 -22.25
N GLN A 324 -0.81 1.67 -23.16
CA GLN A 324 -1.52 1.95 -24.40
C GLN A 324 -1.64 0.70 -25.29
N ALA A 325 -0.58 -0.12 -25.37
CA ALA A 325 -0.63 -1.40 -26.07
C ALA A 325 -1.63 -2.38 -25.43
N MET A 326 -1.66 -2.46 -24.10
CA MET A 326 -2.59 -3.31 -23.36
C MET A 326 -4.05 -2.89 -23.59
N LEU A 327 -4.33 -1.58 -23.59
CA LEU A 327 -5.67 -1.05 -23.90
C LEU A 327 -6.13 -1.43 -25.31
N GLN A 328 -5.25 -1.36 -26.31
CA GLN A 328 -5.58 -1.80 -27.67
C GLN A 328 -5.91 -3.30 -27.76
N VAL A 329 -5.18 -4.14 -27.01
CA VAL A 329 -5.46 -5.57 -26.93
C VAL A 329 -6.80 -5.81 -26.24
N LEU A 330 -7.08 -5.13 -25.13
CA LEU A 330 -8.34 -5.25 -24.41
C LEU A 330 -9.53 -4.89 -25.30
N MET A 331 -9.44 -3.77 -26.03
CA MET A 331 -10.48 -3.37 -26.99
C MET A 331 -10.72 -4.42 -28.08
N ARG A 332 -9.66 -5.06 -28.59
CA ARG A 332 -9.80 -6.15 -29.58
C ARG A 332 -10.50 -7.37 -28.97
N VAL A 333 -10.08 -7.77 -27.77
CA VAL A 333 -10.67 -8.92 -27.07
C VAL A 333 -12.13 -8.69 -26.74
N GLU A 334 -12.50 -7.49 -26.28
CA GLU A 334 -13.89 -7.13 -25.99
C GLU A 334 -14.75 -7.17 -27.26
N GLN A 335 -14.23 -6.65 -28.39
CA GLN A 335 -14.92 -6.70 -29.66
C GLN A 335 -15.10 -8.14 -30.17
N GLU A 336 -14.08 -8.99 -30.04
CA GLU A 336 -14.18 -10.41 -30.38
C GLU A 336 -15.20 -11.14 -29.48
N GLN A 337 -15.17 -10.89 -28.17
CA GLN A 337 -16.15 -11.43 -27.23
C GLN A 337 -17.59 -11.04 -27.62
N LYS A 338 -17.81 -9.77 -27.94
CA LYS A 338 -19.12 -9.29 -28.40
C LYS A 338 -19.60 -10.05 -29.64
N VAL A 339 -18.72 -10.22 -30.64
CA VAL A 339 -19.06 -10.98 -31.85
C VAL A 339 -19.37 -12.45 -31.53
N THR A 340 -18.61 -13.07 -30.62
CA THR A 340 -18.88 -14.46 -30.21
C THR A 340 -20.21 -14.60 -29.45
N GLU A 341 -20.55 -13.62 -28.61
CA GLU A 341 -21.80 -13.64 -27.85
C GLU A 341 -23.01 -13.37 -28.76
N ASP A 342 -22.91 -12.43 -29.69
CA ASP A 342 -23.95 -12.19 -30.71
C ASP A 342 -24.20 -13.46 -31.55
N ALA A 343 -23.13 -14.16 -31.94
CA ALA A 343 -23.23 -15.44 -32.65
C ALA A 343 -23.88 -16.54 -31.79
N ARG A 344 -23.57 -16.59 -30.48
CA ARG A 344 -24.19 -17.52 -29.53
C ARG A 344 -25.69 -17.27 -29.40
N ILE A 345 -26.09 -16.00 -29.22
CA ILE A 345 -27.50 -15.59 -29.10
C ILE A 345 -28.27 -15.96 -30.36
N PHE A 346 -27.70 -15.70 -31.55
CA PHE A 346 -28.33 -16.06 -32.82
C PHE A 346 -28.53 -17.58 -32.94
N ALA A 347 -27.52 -18.38 -32.61
CA ALA A 347 -27.62 -19.84 -32.64
C ALA A 347 -28.67 -20.38 -31.64
N GLU A 348 -28.79 -19.76 -30.46
CA GLU A 348 -29.80 -20.11 -29.46
C GLU A 348 -31.22 -19.81 -29.94
N GLN A 349 -31.43 -18.67 -30.60
CA GLN A 349 -32.71 -18.32 -31.22
C GLN A 349 -33.10 -19.27 -32.35
N ASP A 350 -32.15 -19.62 -33.23
CA ASP A 350 -32.40 -20.57 -34.32
C ASP A 350 -32.74 -21.97 -33.77
N ALA A 351 -31.99 -22.45 -32.78
CA ALA A 351 -32.28 -23.71 -32.11
C ALA A 351 -33.66 -23.72 -31.43
N ALA A 352 -34.07 -22.61 -30.82
CA ALA A 352 -35.41 -22.47 -30.24
C ALA A 352 -36.51 -22.51 -31.31
N ALA A 353 -36.31 -21.84 -32.45
CA ALA A 353 -37.23 -21.87 -33.58
C ALA A 353 -37.37 -23.29 -34.17
N GLN A 354 -36.25 -24.00 -34.33
CA GLN A 354 -36.24 -25.39 -34.80
C GLN A 354 -36.97 -26.33 -33.82
N LYS A 355 -36.75 -26.17 -32.52
CA LYS A 355 -37.47 -26.95 -31.49
C LYS A 355 -38.98 -26.70 -31.55
N PHE A 356 -39.40 -25.45 -31.71
CA PHE A 356 -40.82 -25.11 -31.87
C PHE A 356 -41.43 -25.76 -33.12
N ALA A 357 -40.75 -25.64 -34.27
CA ALA A 357 -41.21 -26.29 -35.51
C ALA A 357 -41.31 -27.81 -35.36
N SER A 358 -40.34 -28.44 -34.71
CA SER A 358 -40.38 -29.88 -34.40
C SER A 358 -41.55 -30.25 -33.49
N HIS A 359 -41.85 -29.43 -32.48
CA HIS A 359 -42.99 -29.67 -31.58
C HIS A 359 -44.32 -29.59 -32.33
N VAL A 360 -44.50 -28.59 -33.21
CA VAL A 360 -45.72 -28.45 -34.02
C VAL A 360 -45.88 -29.64 -34.97
N LEU A 361 -44.80 -30.12 -35.59
CA LEU A 361 -44.85 -31.32 -36.44
C LEU A 361 -45.20 -32.58 -35.64
N GLN A 362 -44.66 -32.72 -34.43
CA GLN A 362 -44.97 -33.85 -33.55
C GLN A 362 -46.45 -33.84 -33.15
N GLU A 363 -47.00 -32.69 -32.77
CA GLU A 363 -48.41 -32.54 -32.43
C GLU A 363 -49.32 -32.91 -33.61
N LYS A 364 -48.99 -32.46 -34.83
CA LYS A 364 -49.72 -32.83 -36.06
C LYS A 364 -49.62 -34.32 -36.37
N TYR A 365 -48.46 -34.94 -36.11
CA TYR A 365 -48.28 -36.38 -36.26
C TYR A 365 -49.16 -37.15 -35.27
N ASP A 366 -49.18 -36.74 -33.99
CA ASP A 366 -49.98 -37.37 -32.95
C ASP A 366 -51.50 -37.24 -33.25
N GLU A 367 -51.95 -36.08 -33.71
CA GLU A 367 -53.32 -35.86 -34.20
C GLU A 367 -53.69 -36.81 -35.36
N ALA A 368 -52.80 -36.94 -36.35
CA ALA A 368 -53.02 -37.81 -37.50
C ALA A 368 -53.07 -39.30 -37.10
N MET A 369 -52.19 -39.71 -36.19
CA MET A 369 -52.17 -41.08 -35.66
C MET A 369 -53.43 -41.40 -34.86
N ALA A 370 -53.94 -40.45 -34.06
CA ALA A 370 -55.21 -40.60 -33.35
C ALA A 370 -56.40 -40.74 -34.32
N SER A 371 -56.42 -39.95 -35.40
CA SER A 371 -57.43 -40.05 -36.46
C SER A 371 -57.40 -41.40 -37.18
N LEU A 372 -56.20 -41.89 -37.51
CA LEU A 372 -56.01 -43.22 -38.11
C LEU A 372 -56.52 -44.33 -37.18
N ALA A 373 -56.16 -44.31 -35.90
CA ALA A 373 -56.64 -45.28 -34.93
C ALA A 373 -58.18 -45.25 -34.79
N GLN A 374 -58.80 -44.06 -34.87
CA GLN A 374 -60.26 -43.96 -34.88
C GLN A 374 -60.86 -44.60 -36.14
N MET A 375 -60.22 -44.42 -37.29
CA MET A 375 -60.65 -45.01 -38.56
C MET A 375 -60.51 -46.54 -38.55
N GLU A 376 -59.39 -47.07 -38.05
CA GLU A 376 -59.19 -48.51 -37.85
C GLU A 376 -60.28 -49.11 -36.96
N ASN A 377 -60.58 -48.48 -35.81
CA ASN A 377 -61.65 -48.93 -34.92
C ASN A 377 -63.02 -48.97 -35.64
N ARG A 378 -63.32 -47.98 -36.49
CA ARG A 378 -64.54 -47.96 -37.31
C ARG A 378 -64.54 -49.07 -38.36
N ALA A 379 -63.40 -49.33 -39.00
CA ALA A 379 -63.26 -50.40 -39.99
C ALA A 379 -63.47 -51.77 -39.35
N VAL A 380 -62.84 -52.03 -38.19
CA VAL A 380 -63.01 -53.26 -37.41
C VAL A 380 -64.47 -53.43 -36.97
N MET A 381 -65.13 -52.37 -36.51
CA MET A 381 -66.57 -52.44 -36.19
C MET A 381 -67.43 -52.76 -37.42
N ALA A 382 -67.14 -52.13 -38.56
CA ALA A 382 -67.87 -52.39 -39.81
C ALA A 382 -67.67 -53.85 -40.28
N GLU A 383 -66.45 -54.37 -40.19
CA GLU A 383 -66.11 -55.76 -40.49
C GLU A 383 -66.86 -56.73 -39.55
N THR A 384 -66.86 -56.46 -38.24
CA THR A 384 -67.57 -57.25 -37.25
C THR A 384 -69.09 -57.25 -37.51
N MET A 385 -69.67 -56.11 -37.88
CA MET A 385 -71.10 -56.04 -38.23
C MET A 385 -71.42 -56.80 -39.54
N LEU A 386 -70.52 -56.77 -40.52
CA LEU A 386 -70.65 -57.54 -41.74
C LEU A 386 -70.59 -59.04 -41.45
N GLU A 387 -69.65 -59.49 -40.62
CA GLU A 387 -69.58 -60.88 -40.19
C GLU A 387 -70.85 -61.30 -39.43
N ALA A 388 -71.35 -60.45 -38.53
CA ALA A 388 -72.58 -60.72 -37.79
C ALA A 388 -73.80 -60.84 -38.72
N THR A 389 -73.91 -59.99 -39.74
CA THR A 389 -75.01 -60.05 -40.73
C THR A 389 -74.89 -61.28 -41.63
N LEU A 390 -73.68 -61.67 -42.05
CA LEU A 390 -73.44 -62.93 -42.76
C LEU A 390 -73.79 -64.15 -41.89
N GLN A 391 -73.43 -64.14 -40.60
CA GLN A 391 -73.82 -65.19 -39.66
C GLN A 391 -75.34 -65.25 -39.48
N TYR A 392 -76.03 -64.12 -39.37
CA TYR A 392 -77.50 -64.05 -39.30
C TYR A 392 -78.17 -64.61 -40.57
N GLN A 393 -77.68 -64.25 -41.76
CA GLN A 393 -78.21 -64.78 -43.02
C GLN A 393 -77.98 -66.29 -43.16
N SER A 394 -76.78 -66.78 -42.79
CA SER A 394 -76.48 -68.22 -42.82
C SER A 394 -77.30 -69.03 -41.82
N SER A 395 -77.63 -68.47 -40.65
CA SER A 395 -78.52 -69.08 -39.67
C SER A 395 -79.99 -69.03 -40.11
N HIS A 396 -80.44 -67.98 -40.81
CA HIS A 396 -81.74 -67.94 -41.48
C HIS A 396 -81.89 -68.98 -42.59
N GLN A 397 -80.84 -69.20 -43.39
CA GLN A 397 -80.81 -70.25 -44.41
C GLN A 397 -80.80 -71.66 -43.78
N LYS A 398 -80.12 -71.85 -42.63
CA LYS A 398 -80.19 -73.11 -41.86
C LYS A 398 -81.55 -73.37 -41.22
N ALA A 399 -82.33 -72.32 -40.91
CA ALA A 399 -83.68 -72.46 -40.35
C ALA A 399 -84.77 -72.83 -41.40
N GLN A 400 -84.45 -72.83 -42.70
CA GLN A 400 -85.39 -73.13 -43.80
C GLN A 400 -85.21 -74.54 -44.42
N LEU A 401 -84.41 -75.43 -43.83
CA LEU A 401 -84.25 -76.81 -44.31
C LEU A 401 -84.53 -77.85 -43.21
N PRO A 402 -85.30 -78.91 -43.48
CA PRO A 402 -85.56 -79.98 -42.52
C PRO A 402 -84.35 -80.93 -42.42
N SER A 403 -84.00 -81.30 -41.19
CA SER A 403 -83.07 -82.40 -40.89
C SER A 403 -83.63 -83.76 -41.35
N PRO A 404 -82.75 -84.73 -41.68
CA PRO A 404 -82.59 -85.83 -40.73
C PRO A 404 -81.14 -86.34 -40.52
N SER A 405 -80.93 -86.89 -39.33
CA SER A 405 -79.88 -87.82 -38.83
C SER A 405 -79.99 -89.23 -39.49
N PRO A 406 -79.14 -90.26 -39.22
CA PRO A 406 -78.13 -90.43 -38.15
C PRO A 406 -76.76 -91.07 -38.55
N SER A 407 -75.82 -91.04 -37.59
CA SER A 407 -74.48 -91.69 -37.57
C SER A 407 -74.54 -93.24 -37.62
N PRO A 408 -73.42 -94.02 -37.73
CA PRO A 408 -72.48 -94.19 -36.60
C PRO A 408 -71.00 -94.62 -36.90
N ARG A 409 -70.20 -94.54 -35.83
CA ARG A 409 -69.04 -95.39 -35.44
C ARG A 409 -67.64 -95.13 -36.03
N THR A 410 -66.87 -94.45 -35.17
CA THR A 410 -65.49 -94.76 -34.78
C THR A 410 -65.26 -96.26 -34.51
N PRO A 411 -64.01 -96.73 -34.59
CA PRO A 411 -63.30 -97.02 -33.35
C PRO A 411 -61.83 -96.56 -33.31
N THR A 412 -61.38 -96.51 -32.06
CA THR A 412 -60.12 -96.10 -31.42
C THR A 412 -58.87 -96.96 -31.67
N ARG A 413 -57.72 -96.41 -31.22
CA ARG A 413 -56.37 -96.99 -30.94
C ARG A 413 -55.36 -96.92 -32.10
N ASP A 414 -54.07 -96.60 -31.92
CA ASP A 414 -53.20 -96.53 -30.73
C ASP A 414 -52.14 -95.42 -30.92
N ALA A 415 -51.58 -94.95 -29.80
CA ALA A 415 -50.60 -93.88 -29.70
C ALA A 415 -49.14 -94.39 -29.65
N SER A 416 -48.24 -93.50 -30.12
CA SER A 416 -46.76 -93.47 -29.95
C SER A 416 -45.91 -94.32 -30.92
N PRO A 417 -44.65 -93.89 -31.19
CA PRO A 417 -44.27 -92.62 -31.81
C PRO A 417 -43.42 -92.87 -33.08
N GLY A 418 -43.74 -92.21 -34.19
CA GLY A 418 -43.08 -92.46 -35.48
C GLY A 418 -42.67 -91.19 -36.20
N GLN A 419 -41.36 -90.94 -36.20
CA GLN A 419 -40.56 -90.18 -37.18
C GLN A 419 -41.12 -88.82 -37.65
N VAL A 420 -40.70 -87.79 -36.91
CA VAL A 420 -40.63 -86.40 -37.34
C VAL A 420 -39.29 -86.18 -38.05
N ASN A 421 -39.32 -85.74 -39.31
CA ASN A 421 -38.28 -85.02 -40.09
C ASN A 421 -38.67 -85.13 -41.59
N GLN A 422 -38.61 -84.13 -42.47
CA GLN A 422 -38.13 -82.74 -42.53
C GLN A 422 -38.99 -82.09 -43.66
N ASP A 423 -39.37 -80.81 -43.67
CA ASP A 423 -38.45 -79.69 -43.87
C ASP A 423 -39.07 -78.30 -43.55
N SER A 424 -38.23 -77.52 -42.87
CA SER A 424 -38.10 -76.06 -42.71
C SER A 424 -39.29 -75.07 -42.88
N SER A 425 -39.58 -74.38 -41.76
CA SER A 425 -40.49 -73.23 -41.63
C SER A 425 -39.91 -71.92 -42.20
N GLN A 426 -40.74 -71.14 -42.90
CA GLN A 426 -40.48 -69.75 -43.30
C GLN A 426 -41.72 -68.88 -43.06
N GLU A 427 -41.54 -67.80 -42.28
CA GLU A 427 -41.87 -66.40 -42.61
C GLU A 427 -42.23 -65.58 -41.36
N PHE A 428 -41.36 -64.61 -41.00
CA PHE A 428 -41.75 -63.25 -40.58
C PHE A 428 -40.52 -62.32 -40.61
N GLN A 429 -40.75 -61.06 -41.05
CA GLN A 429 -39.93 -59.83 -40.99
C GLN A 429 -39.11 -59.42 -42.26
N PRO A 430 -39.39 -58.24 -42.85
CA PRO A 430 -38.41 -57.45 -43.60
C PRO A 430 -38.26 -56.02 -43.02
N ARG A 431 -37.16 -55.27 -43.08
CA ARG A 431 -35.73 -55.43 -43.41
C ARG A 431 -35.08 -54.17 -42.80
N LYS A 432 -34.17 -54.31 -41.83
CA LYS A 432 -33.25 -53.22 -41.42
C LYS A 432 -31.97 -53.34 -42.24
N ILE A 433 -31.63 -52.30 -43.00
CA ILE A 433 -30.30 -52.13 -43.59
C ILE A 433 -29.49 -51.27 -42.60
N SER A 434 -28.54 -51.91 -41.93
CA SER A 434 -27.53 -51.27 -41.10
C SER A 434 -26.21 -51.27 -41.89
N LEU A 435 -25.70 -50.09 -42.22
CA LEU A 435 -24.29 -49.88 -42.57
C LEU A 435 -23.64 -49.10 -41.42
N LEU A 436 -22.86 -49.83 -40.61
CA LEU A 436 -21.81 -49.32 -39.71
C LEU A 436 -20.49 -49.82 -40.33
N ALA A 437 -19.34 -49.15 -40.31
CA ALA A 437 -18.70 -48.28 -39.32
C ALA A 437 -17.43 -47.63 -39.97
N PRO A 438 -16.39 -47.18 -39.25
CA PRO A 438 -16.30 -46.14 -38.21
C PRO A 438 -15.27 -45.05 -38.60
N PHE A 439 -15.42 -43.78 -38.23
CA PHE A 439 -14.27 -42.86 -38.15
C PHE A 439 -14.38 -41.89 -36.97
N SER A 440 -13.39 -42.04 -36.09
CA SER A 440 -12.98 -41.14 -35.01
C SER A 440 -12.46 -39.79 -35.53
N LEU A 441 -12.89 -38.69 -34.92
CA LEU A 441 -12.17 -37.41 -34.88
C LEU A 441 -12.35 -36.84 -33.46
N SER A 442 -11.34 -36.94 -32.58
CA SER A 442 -10.21 -36.02 -32.45
C SER A 442 -10.66 -34.59 -32.12
N TRP A 443 -10.99 -34.36 -30.84
CA TRP A 443 -10.80 -33.05 -30.22
C TRP A 443 -9.30 -32.76 -30.18
N ARG A 444 -8.87 -31.68 -30.82
CA ARG A 444 -7.50 -31.20 -30.75
C ARG A 444 -7.51 -29.71 -30.45
N ASP A 445 -6.92 -29.40 -29.30
CA ASP A 445 -6.43 -28.10 -28.85
C ASP A 445 -5.79 -27.29 -29.98
N LYS A 446 -6.14 -25.99 -30.01
CA LYS A 446 -5.24 -24.91 -30.43
C LYS A 446 -5.48 -23.67 -29.57
N ASN A 447 -4.95 -23.72 -28.36
CA ASN A 447 -4.24 -22.55 -27.84
C ASN A 447 -2.87 -22.51 -28.51
N LYS A 448 -2.51 -21.36 -29.07
CA LYS A 448 -1.12 -21.00 -29.33
C LYS A 448 -0.86 -19.63 -28.72
N VAL A 449 0.12 -19.65 -27.83
CA VAL A 449 1.05 -18.57 -27.50
C VAL A 449 1.59 -17.94 -28.79
#